data_AF-A0A7K1CJR9-F1
#
_entry.id   AF-A0A7K1CJR9-F1
#
_cell.length_a   1.000
_cell.length_b   1.000
_cell.length_c   1.000
_cell.angle_alpha   90.00
_cell.angle_beta   90.00
_cell.angle_gamma   90.00
#
_symmetry.space_group_name_H-M   'P 1'
#
loop_
_entity.id
_entity.type
_entity.pdbx_description
1 polymer ?
#
loop_
_entity_poly.entity_id
_entity_poly.type
_entity_poly.pdbx_seq_one_letter_code
_entity_poly.pdbx_strand_id
1 'polypeptide(L)'
;MFRRVLVLAISAALFISSTSMAQGAVKTGATCSKVGKTSTVNGKKYTCIKVKKKLVWSKGVIVKKPVAKVSPSPKVTPTATPKPTASASPSASPSSTSSAIPNPIPTVSSTPSPSPTSAPSATPTPSPTISSSSLGCSSAGGNCVVGDTGPGGGIVFYVQSGTTFGSWKYLEVAPPTWNGDADAVVPFCSPTLTSLVTSVLTGKGATNTSAVITQCGTEGADSFVAAKVASNYRGGGKSDWFLPSKEELSLLFDKRNMMGQIAAGAPYWSSSQDSLVNSWAMDLGTGVTSSEGNGIDRYVRPIRAFG
;
A
#
# COMPACT_ATOMS: atom_id res chain seq x y z
N MET A 1 -36.65 73.21 -29.59
CA MET A 1 -35.23 73.33 -29.20
C MET A 1 -35.00 72.52 -27.93
N PHE A 2 -34.20 71.45 -28.03
CA PHE A 2 -33.28 70.87 -27.03
C PHE A 2 -33.60 71.09 -25.53
N ARG A 3 -33.77 70.10 -24.63
CA ARG A 3 -33.27 68.72 -24.53
C ARG A 3 -34.27 67.88 -23.71
N ARG A 4 -34.67 66.73 -24.24
CA ARG A 4 -35.25 65.61 -23.47
C ARG A 4 -34.11 64.66 -23.12
N VAL A 5 -34.08 64.20 -21.87
CA VAL A 5 -33.89 62.81 -21.40
C VAL A 5 -33.42 62.87 -19.94
N LEU A 6 -34.40 62.63 -19.06
CA LEU A 6 -34.25 62.31 -17.65
C LEU A 6 -34.05 60.79 -17.57
N VAL A 7 -32.96 60.31 -16.96
CA VAL A 7 -32.80 58.89 -16.57
C VAL A 7 -32.33 58.85 -15.13
N LEU A 8 -33.30 58.71 -14.22
CA LEU A 8 -33.11 58.25 -12.86
C LEU A 8 -33.23 56.72 -12.87
N ALA A 9 -32.10 56.02 -12.72
CA ALA A 9 -32.07 54.58 -12.60
C ALA A 9 -32.41 54.16 -11.15
N ILE A 10 -33.70 53.97 -10.87
CA ILE A 10 -34.16 53.34 -9.62
C ILE A 10 -34.04 51.83 -9.80
N SER A 11 -33.06 51.24 -9.12
CA SER A 11 -32.87 49.79 -9.07
C SER A 11 -33.94 49.17 -8.17
N ALA A 12 -35.00 48.64 -8.76
CA ALA A 12 -35.99 47.84 -8.05
C ALA A 12 -35.40 46.47 -7.71
N ALA A 13 -35.00 46.29 -6.45
CA ALA A 13 -34.62 44.99 -5.90
C ALA A 13 -35.87 44.10 -5.78
N LEU A 14 -36.07 43.22 -6.76
CA LEU A 14 -37.10 42.18 -6.73
C LEU A 14 -36.66 41.10 -5.72
N PHE A 15 -37.16 41.20 -4.48
CA PHE A 15 -37.07 40.12 -3.50
C PHE A 15 -37.96 38.96 -3.97
N ILE A 16 -37.35 38.00 -4.67
CA ILE A 16 -37.97 36.69 -4.89
C ILE A 16 -37.85 35.93 -3.57
N SER A 17 -38.92 35.98 -2.78
CA SER A 17 -39.15 35.11 -1.63
C SER A 17 -39.06 33.66 -2.10
N SER A 18 -37.90 33.03 -1.94
CA SER A 18 -37.75 31.60 -2.16
C SER A 18 -38.50 30.88 -1.06
N THR A 19 -39.71 30.44 -1.39
CA THR A 19 -40.47 29.45 -0.65
C THR A 19 -39.56 28.25 -0.38
N SER A 20 -39.29 28.04 0.90
CA SER A 20 -38.61 26.87 1.43
C SER A 20 -39.51 25.65 1.20
N MET A 21 -39.40 25.06 0.00
CA MET A 21 -39.84 23.69 -0.19
C MET A 21 -38.97 22.83 0.73
N ALA A 22 -39.59 22.31 1.79
CA ALA A 22 -39.02 21.28 2.64
C ALA A 22 -38.71 20.05 1.76
N GLN A 23 -37.51 20.02 1.18
CA GLN A 23 -37.00 18.87 0.45
C GLN A 23 -36.53 17.85 1.48
N GLY A 24 -37.22 16.72 1.52
CA GLY A 24 -36.85 15.58 2.37
C GLY A 24 -35.36 15.27 2.24
N ALA A 25 -34.72 15.04 3.38
CA ALA A 25 -33.28 14.81 3.47
C ALA A 25 -32.79 13.82 2.41
N VAL A 26 -31.74 14.19 1.67
CA VAL A 26 -31.13 13.35 0.63
C VAL A 26 -30.63 12.07 1.29
N LYS A 27 -31.32 10.96 1.00
CA LYS A 27 -30.99 9.60 1.43
C LYS A 27 -30.74 8.74 0.19
N THR A 28 -29.81 7.78 0.29
CA THR A 28 -29.57 6.80 -0.78
C THR A 28 -30.87 6.14 -1.22
N GLY A 29 -31.11 6.07 -2.53
CA GLY A 29 -32.32 5.47 -3.11
C GLY A 29 -33.56 6.36 -3.13
N ALA A 30 -33.55 7.53 -2.48
CA ALA A 30 -34.65 8.49 -2.57
C ALA A 30 -34.76 9.10 -3.97
N THR A 31 -35.96 9.55 -4.36
CA THR A 31 -36.21 10.14 -5.68
C THR A 31 -35.47 11.47 -5.84
N CYS A 32 -34.98 11.71 -7.05
CA CYS A 32 -34.32 12.96 -7.41
C CYS A 32 -34.87 13.52 -8.72
N SER A 33 -34.80 14.83 -8.89
CA SER A 33 -35.55 15.53 -9.95
C SER A 33 -34.86 15.56 -11.31
N LYS A 34 -33.53 15.42 -11.38
CA LYS A 34 -32.77 15.50 -12.63
C LYS A 34 -31.45 14.73 -12.55
N VAL A 35 -31.19 13.89 -13.56
CA VAL A 35 -29.94 13.13 -13.70
C VAL A 35 -28.74 14.08 -13.64
N GLY A 36 -27.70 13.67 -12.92
CA GLY A 36 -26.46 14.44 -12.78
C GLY A 36 -26.52 15.54 -11.73
N LYS A 37 -27.69 15.85 -11.14
CA LYS A 37 -27.74 16.74 -9.97
C LYS A 37 -26.95 16.12 -8.83
N THR A 38 -26.15 16.92 -8.13
CA THR A 38 -25.36 16.46 -6.98
C THR A 38 -25.81 17.17 -5.71
N SER A 39 -25.70 16.49 -4.57
CA SER A 39 -25.98 17.04 -3.25
C SER A 39 -25.02 16.44 -2.23
N THR A 40 -24.53 17.24 -1.30
CA THR A 40 -23.59 16.80 -0.26
C THR A 40 -24.26 16.85 1.09
N VAL A 41 -24.34 15.71 1.77
CA VAL A 41 -24.89 15.59 3.14
C VAL A 41 -23.89 14.81 3.98
N ASN A 42 -23.53 15.35 5.15
CA ASN A 42 -22.54 14.75 6.08
C ASN A 42 -21.21 14.34 5.40
N GLY A 43 -20.68 15.20 4.52
CA GLY A 43 -19.42 14.96 3.82
C GLY A 43 -19.47 13.89 2.72
N LYS A 44 -20.65 13.33 2.41
CA LYS A 44 -20.88 12.42 1.28
C LYS A 44 -21.63 13.13 0.17
N LYS A 45 -21.09 13.10 -1.05
CA LYS A 45 -21.71 13.61 -2.28
C LYS A 45 -22.53 12.52 -2.94
N TYR A 46 -23.82 12.76 -3.07
CA TYR A 46 -24.78 11.95 -3.77
C TYR A 46 -24.98 12.51 -5.18
N THR A 47 -24.99 11.64 -6.18
CA THR A 47 -25.32 11.99 -7.56
C THR A 47 -26.67 11.36 -7.94
N CYS A 48 -27.54 12.14 -8.56
CA CYS A 48 -28.82 11.65 -9.09
C CYS A 48 -28.55 10.79 -10.33
N ILE A 49 -28.88 9.50 -10.24
CA ILE A 49 -28.65 8.51 -11.29
C ILE A 49 -29.97 7.89 -11.74
N LYS A 50 -30.03 7.43 -12.98
CA LYS A 50 -31.19 6.69 -13.50
C LYS A 50 -31.02 5.21 -13.19
N VAL A 51 -31.93 4.66 -12.39
CA VAL A 51 -31.99 3.22 -12.10
C VAL A 51 -33.32 2.71 -12.64
N LYS A 52 -33.26 1.86 -13.67
CA LYS A 52 -34.43 1.44 -14.46
C LYS A 52 -35.18 2.67 -15.04
N LYS A 53 -36.49 2.80 -14.78
CA LYS A 53 -37.34 3.93 -15.22
C LYS A 53 -37.44 5.07 -14.18
N LYS A 54 -36.70 5.02 -13.07
CA LYS A 54 -36.78 6.02 -11.98
C LYS A 54 -35.44 6.74 -11.77
N LEU A 55 -35.51 7.99 -11.31
CA LEU A 55 -34.35 8.80 -10.93
C LEU A 55 -34.16 8.75 -9.42
N VAL A 56 -33.00 8.27 -8.97
CA VAL A 56 -32.69 8.08 -7.55
C VAL A 56 -31.29 8.57 -7.18
N TRP A 57 -31.09 8.96 -5.92
CA TRP A 57 -29.78 9.31 -5.38
C TRP A 57 -28.87 8.07 -5.21
N SER A 58 -27.62 8.16 -5.70
CA SER A 58 -26.58 7.12 -5.58
C SER A 58 -26.20 6.78 -4.11
N LYS A 59 -25.30 5.81 -3.89
CA LYS A 59 -24.81 5.42 -2.54
C LYS A 59 -23.96 6.47 -1.80
N GLY A 60 -23.66 7.61 -2.42
CA GLY A 60 -22.90 8.71 -1.82
C GLY A 60 -21.40 8.42 -1.76
N VAL A 61 -20.56 9.34 -2.26
CA VAL A 61 -19.09 9.25 -2.21
C VAL A 61 -18.54 10.26 -1.20
N ILE A 62 -17.64 9.85 -0.32
CA ILE A 62 -17.04 10.77 0.66
C ILE A 62 -16.21 11.82 -0.10
N VAL A 63 -16.54 13.09 0.07
CA VAL A 63 -15.79 14.20 -0.53
C VAL A 63 -14.73 14.63 0.46
N LYS A 64 -13.45 14.49 0.09
CA LYS A 64 -12.37 15.17 0.81
C LYS A 64 -12.63 16.68 0.75
N LYS A 65 -12.68 17.34 1.92
CA LYS A 65 -12.88 18.80 2.06
C LYS A 65 -11.96 19.51 1.04
N PRO A 66 -12.48 20.38 0.15
CA PRO A 66 -11.63 21.17 -0.72
C PRO A 66 -10.71 22.02 0.15
N VAL A 67 -9.40 21.84 0.02
CA VAL A 67 -8.42 22.78 0.55
C VAL A 67 -8.70 24.11 -0.16
N ALA A 68 -8.97 25.16 0.62
CA ALA A 68 -9.18 26.50 0.07
C ALA A 68 -7.99 26.86 -0.81
N LYS A 69 -8.26 27.22 -2.06
CA LYS A 69 -7.26 27.73 -3.01
C LYS A 69 -6.66 29.00 -2.42
N VAL A 70 -5.43 28.92 -1.91
CA VAL A 70 -4.68 30.08 -1.41
C VAL A 70 -4.48 31.06 -2.56
N SER A 71 -4.96 32.29 -2.33
CA SER A 71 -4.67 33.48 -3.12
C SER A 71 -3.16 33.79 -3.04
N PRO A 72 -2.48 34.17 -4.13
CA PRO A 72 -1.04 34.46 -4.08
C PRO A 72 -0.77 35.70 -3.20
N SER A 73 0.00 35.49 -2.14
CA SER A 73 0.52 36.53 -1.24
C SER A 73 1.68 37.29 -1.92
N PRO A 74 1.86 38.61 -1.71
CA PRO A 74 2.76 39.44 -2.50
C PRO A 74 4.25 39.09 -2.36
N LYS A 75 4.95 39.26 -3.48
CA LYS A 75 6.39 39.17 -3.72
C LYS A 75 7.20 39.93 -2.66
N VAL A 76 7.97 39.21 -1.85
CA VAL A 76 8.93 39.79 -0.90
C VAL A 76 10.25 40.08 -1.63
N THR A 77 10.70 41.32 -1.57
CA THR A 77 11.98 41.82 -2.08
C THR A 77 13.17 41.19 -1.33
N PRO A 78 14.26 40.76 -1.99
CA PRO A 78 15.40 40.15 -1.32
C PRO A 78 16.17 41.17 -0.47
N THR A 79 16.30 40.89 0.83
CA THR A 79 17.19 41.58 1.76
C THR A 79 18.63 41.08 1.58
N ALA A 80 19.59 42.01 1.59
CA ALA A 80 21.00 41.77 1.30
C ALA A 80 21.70 40.78 2.25
N THR A 81 22.48 39.89 1.64
CA THR A 81 23.42 38.95 2.25
C THR A 81 24.51 39.68 3.07
N PRO A 82 24.75 39.36 4.36
CA PRO A 82 25.94 39.82 5.04
C PRO A 82 27.19 39.05 4.57
N LYS A 83 28.22 39.85 4.28
CA LYS A 83 29.59 39.52 3.86
C LYS A 83 30.32 38.61 4.88
N PRO A 84 31.11 37.61 4.45
CA PRO A 84 31.83 36.73 5.37
C PRO A 84 32.99 37.48 6.07
N THR A 85 33.04 37.35 7.39
CA THR A 85 34.15 37.82 8.23
C THR A 85 35.27 36.78 8.21
N ALA A 86 36.49 37.22 7.89
CA ALA A 86 37.69 36.40 7.92
C ALA A 86 38.00 35.94 9.37
N SER A 87 38.15 34.62 9.55
CA SER A 87 38.63 34.03 10.80
C SER A 87 40.13 33.77 10.69
N ALA A 88 40.88 34.28 11.67
CA ALA A 88 42.32 34.19 11.75
C ALA A 88 42.79 32.83 12.32
N SER A 89 43.85 32.31 11.71
CA SER A 89 44.79 31.30 12.19
C SER A 89 46.18 31.99 12.21
N PRO A 90 47.23 31.59 12.96
CA PRO A 90 47.43 30.36 13.74
C PRO A 90 47.94 30.62 15.18
N SER A 91 48.05 29.56 16.01
CA SER A 91 49.08 29.53 17.07
C SER A 91 49.44 28.10 17.46
N ALA A 92 50.71 27.92 17.81
CA ALA A 92 51.48 26.70 17.78
C ALA A 92 51.35 25.80 19.03
N SER A 93 51.81 24.56 18.83
CA SER A 93 52.13 23.50 19.80
C SER A 93 53.07 23.97 20.93
N PRO A 94 53.11 23.26 22.07
CA PRO A 94 54.19 22.28 22.21
C PRO A 94 53.80 20.90 22.78
N SER A 95 54.72 19.99 22.45
CA SER A 95 54.94 18.58 22.76
C SER A 95 54.98 18.14 24.23
N SER A 96 54.76 16.82 24.41
CA SER A 96 55.32 15.84 25.37
C SER A 96 54.17 15.03 26.01
N THR A 97 54.19 13.70 26.15
CA THR A 97 55.28 12.79 26.53
C THR A 97 54.91 11.35 26.13
N SER A 98 55.89 10.56 25.71
CA SER A 98 55.77 9.12 25.45
C SER A 98 55.59 8.30 26.74
N SER A 99 54.83 7.21 26.68
CA SER A 99 55.18 5.98 27.41
C SER A 99 54.60 4.76 26.71
N ALA A 100 55.50 4.02 26.07
CA ALA A 100 55.33 2.63 25.71
C ALA A 100 55.86 1.78 26.87
N ILE A 101 55.14 0.75 27.29
CA ILE A 101 55.73 -0.47 27.85
C ILE A 101 54.91 -1.68 27.37
N PRO A 102 55.56 -2.70 26.76
CA PRO A 102 54.97 -3.98 26.41
C PRO A 102 55.13 -5.00 27.56
N ASN A 103 54.27 -6.02 27.63
CA ASN A 103 54.77 -7.39 27.63
C ASN A 103 53.67 -8.44 27.41
N PRO A 104 54.00 -9.56 26.73
CA PRO A 104 53.14 -10.73 26.59
C PRO A 104 53.35 -11.71 27.76
N ILE A 105 52.31 -12.47 28.09
CA ILE A 105 52.42 -13.71 28.87
C ILE A 105 52.01 -14.88 27.97
N PRO A 106 52.90 -15.87 27.74
CA PRO A 106 52.55 -17.17 27.19
C PRO A 106 52.31 -18.18 28.34
N THR A 107 52.06 -19.44 27.94
CA THR A 107 51.95 -20.68 28.76
C THR A 107 50.61 -20.89 29.46
N VAL A 108 49.93 -22.05 29.39
CA VAL A 108 50.35 -23.43 29.12
C VAL A 108 49.23 -24.24 28.47
N SER A 109 49.67 -25.14 27.59
CA SER A 109 48.98 -26.33 27.11
C SER A 109 48.82 -27.37 28.23
N SER A 110 47.65 -28.01 28.33
CA SER A 110 47.54 -29.39 28.80
C SER A 110 46.20 -30.03 28.40
N THR A 111 46.32 -30.97 27.47
CA THR A 111 45.63 -32.28 27.42
C THR A 111 44.21 -32.36 26.83
N PRO A 112 44.00 -33.14 25.74
CA PRO A 112 42.67 -33.52 25.28
C PRO A 112 42.05 -34.58 26.19
N SER A 113 40.84 -34.33 26.66
CA SER A 113 40.00 -35.32 27.33
C SER A 113 39.34 -36.24 26.29
N PRO A 114 39.36 -37.58 26.45
CA PRO A 114 38.70 -38.48 25.53
C PRO A 114 37.18 -38.36 25.60
N SER A 115 36.60 -38.28 24.40
CA SER A 115 35.19 -38.33 24.06
C SER A 115 34.44 -39.50 24.72
N PRO A 116 33.29 -39.27 25.39
CA PRO A 116 32.34 -40.35 25.66
C PRO A 116 31.54 -40.65 24.38
N THR A 117 31.84 -41.82 23.83
CA THR A 117 30.99 -42.75 23.08
C THR A 117 29.58 -42.25 22.73
N SER A 118 29.33 -42.11 21.43
CA SER A 118 28.01 -41.89 20.85
C SER A 118 27.03 -42.98 21.27
N ALA A 119 25.98 -42.60 22.01
CA ALA A 119 24.78 -43.41 22.12
C ALA A 119 24.10 -43.50 20.74
N PRO A 120 23.50 -44.64 20.36
CA PRO A 120 22.82 -44.76 19.08
C PRO A 120 21.64 -43.78 19.03
N SER A 121 21.71 -42.86 18.07
CA SER A 121 20.62 -41.95 17.72
C SER A 121 19.40 -42.78 17.33
N ALA A 122 18.29 -42.56 18.01
CA ALA A 122 17.02 -43.14 17.65
C ALA A 122 16.67 -42.72 16.20
N THR A 123 16.46 -43.73 15.36
CA THR A 123 15.90 -43.63 14.01
C THR A 123 14.82 -42.54 13.96
N PRO A 124 14.89 -41.55 13.04
CA PRO A 124 13.78 -40.65 12.86
C PRO A 124 12.60 -41.47 12.33
N THR A 125 11.58 -41.60 13.17
CA THR A 125 10.23 -42.03 12.77
C THR A 125 9.83 -41.21 11.55
N PRO A 126 9.40 -41.83 10.42
CA PRO A 126 8.91 -41.06 9.29
C PRO A 126 7.76 -40.17 9.77
N SER A 127 7.95 -38.86 9.61
CA SER A 127 6.92 -37.86 9.84
C SER A 127 5.66 -38.24 9.04
N PRO A 128 4.45 -38.16 9.62
CA PRO A 128 3.25 -38.50 8.89
C PRO A 128 3.14 -37.63 7.65
N THR A 129 3.21 -38.27 6.49
CA THR A 129 2.86 -37.67 5.20
C THR A 129 1.45 -37.12 5.33
N ILE A 130 1.30 -35.79 5.35
CA ILE A 130 0.00 -35.15 5.31
C ILE A 130 -0.61 -35.50 3.96
N SER A 131 -1.60 -36.40 4.02
CA SER A 131 -2.38 -36.87 2.90
C SER A 131 -3.06 -35.68 2.22
N SER A 132 -2.53 -35.30 1.06
CA SER A 132 -3.03 -34.24 0.19
C SER A 132 -4.34 -34.69 -0.46
N SER A 133 -5.46 -34.49 0.22
CA SER A 133 -6.80 -34.63 -0.35
C SER A 133 -7.47 -33.26 -0.48
N SER A 134 -7.00 -32.45 -1.43
CA SER A 134 -7.81 -31.41 -2.07
C SER A 134 -7.71 -31.57 -3.59
N LEU A 135 -8.54 -32.47 -4.11
CA LEU A 135 -8.65 -32.76 -5.56
C LEU A 135 -9.13 -31.54 -6.40
N GLY A 136 -9.40 -30.38 -5.79
CA GLY A 136 -10.05 -29.23 -6.44
C GLY A 136 -9.11 -28.23 -7.13
N CYS A 137 -7.91 -27.99 -6.59
CA CYS A 137 -7.05 -26.89 -7.06
C CYS A 137 -5.59 -27.29 -7.37
N SER A 138 -5.10 -28.39 -6.79
CA SER A 138 -3.71 -28.86 -6.96
C SER A 138 -3.45 -29.62 -8.27
N SER A 139 -4.52 -30.04 -8.96
CA SER A 139 -4.45 -30.67 -10.29
C SER A 139 -4.52 -29.59 -11.36
N ALA A 140 -3.60 -29.59 -12.33
CA ALA A 140 -3.62 -28.66 -13.46
C ALA A 140 -4.97 -28.73 -14.20
N GLY A 141 -5.85 -27.76 -13.96
CA GLY A 141 -7.19 -27.67 -14.58
C GLY A 141 -8.39 -27.91 -13.66
N GLY A 142 -8.21 -28.11 -12.35
CA GLY A 142 -9.32 -28.18 -11.38
C GLY A 142 -9.92 -26.80 -11.07
N ASN A 143 -11.23 -26.74 -10.82
CA ASN A 143 -11.89 -25.51 -10.37
C ASN A 143 -11.60 -25.26 -8.88
N CYS A 144 -10.81 -24.23 -8.58
CA CYS A 144 -10.55 -23.83 -7.20
C CYS A 144 -11.74 -23.09 -6.57
N VAL A 145 -11.91 -23.24 -5.26
CA VAL A 145 -12.78 -22.41 -4.42
C VAL A 145 -11.98 -21.63 -3.38
N VAL A 146 -12.60 -20.60 -2.79
CA VAL A 146 -11.97 -19.84 -1.69
C VAL A 146 -11.69 -20.78 -0.52
N GLY A 147 -10.44 -20.80 -0.05
CA GLY A 147 -9.94 -21.66 1.00
C GLY A 147 -9.09 -22.84 0.52
N ASP A 148 -9.14 -23.17 -0.77
CA ASP A 148 -8.29 -24.23 -1.32
C ASP A 148 -6.80 -23.82 -1.29
N THR A 149 -5.93 -24.83 -1.19
CA THR A 149 -4.52 -24.64 -1.49
C THR A 149 -4.32 -24.51 -3.00
N GLY A 150 -3.79 -23.37 -3.45
CA GLY A 150 -3.48 -23.10 -4.84
C GLY A 150 -2.18 -23.78 -5.30
N PRO A 151 -1.89 -23.74 -6.61
CA PRO A 151 -0.71 -24.39 -7.18
C PRO A 151 0.62 -23.73 -6.77
N GLY A 152 0.58 -22.54 -6.15
CA GLY A 152 1.73 -21.91 -5.51
C GLY A 152 1.95 -22.37 -4.06
N GLY A 153 1.11 -23.25 -3.53
CA GLY A 153 1.08 -23.63 -2.11
C GLY A 153 0.47 -22.55 -1.21
N GLY A 154 -0.13 -21.51 -1.80
CA GLY A 154 -0.87 -20.47 -1.10
C GLY A 154 -2.32 -20.86 -0.84
N ILE A 155 -3.07 -19.99 -0.18
CA ILE A 155 -4.52 -20.15 0.00
C ILE A 155 -5.26 -19.30 -1.03
N VAL A 156 -6.17 -19.89 -1.79
CA VAL A 156 -7.06 -19.17 -2.70
C VAL A 156 -8.00 -18.30 -1.87
N PHE A 157 -7.90 -16.99 -2.03
CA PHE A 157 -8.74 -16.03 -1.29
C PHE A 157 -9.76 -15.33 -2.20
N TYR A 158 -9.61 -15.44 -3.52
CA TYR A 158 -10.54 -14.83 -4.46
C TYR A 158 -10.75 -15.69 -5.70
N VAL A 159 -12.01 -15.76 -6.14
CA VAL A 159 -12.43 -16.37 -7.40
C VAL A 159 -13.18 -15.29 -8.18
N GLN A 160 -12.68 -14.90 -9.35
CA GLN A 160 -13.36 -13.87 -10.12
C GLN A 160 -14.59 -14.42 -10.86
N SER A 161 -15.61 -13.59 -11.00
CA SER A 161 -16.77 -13.89 -11.85
C SER A 161 -16.49 -13.43 -13.28
N GLY A 162 -16.59 -14.35 -14.24
CA GLY A 162 -16.23 -14.06 -15.64
C GLY A 162 -14.74 -13.72 -15.80
N THR A 163 -14.45 -12.72 -16.63
CA THR A 163 -13.10 -12.20 -16.95
C THR A 163 -12.98 -10.71 -16.62
N THR A 164 -13.70 -10.25 -15.59
CA THR A 164 -13.84 -8.84 -15.19
C THR A 164 -12.51 -8.12 -15.01
N PHE A 165 -11.47 -8.83 -14.55
CA PHE A 165 -10.17 -8.24 -14.19
C PHE A 165 -8.99 -8.79 -15.00
N GLY A 166 -9.26 -9.52 -16.08
CA GLY A 166 -8.25 -10.14 -16.94
C GLY A 166 -8.57 -11.60 -17.23
N SER A 167 -7.57 -12.29 -17.79
CA SER A 167 -7.68 -13.69 -18.19
C SER A 167 -7.49 -14.69 -17.05
N TRP A 168 -6.96 -14.26 -15.89
CA TRP A 168 -6.81 -15.11 -14.72
C TRP A 168 -8.16 -15.42 -14.08
N LYS A 169 -8.29 -16.48 -13.27
CA LYS A 169 -9.54 -16.86 -12.58
C LYS A 169 -9.48 -16.71 -11.06
N TYR A 170 -8.31 -16.94 -10.48
CA TYR A 170 -8.09 -17.07 -9.04
C TYR A 170 -6.99 -16.14 -8.55
N LEU A 171 -7.07 -15.73 -7.29
CA LEU A 171 -5.93 -15.21 -6.53
C LEU A 171 -5.63 -16.12 -5.34
N GLU A 172 -4.37 -16.48 -5.19
CA GLU A 172 -3.83 -17.15 -3.99
C GLU A 172 -2.86 -16.22 -3.24
N VAL A 173 -2.83 -16.34 -1.91
CA VAL A 173 -1.90 -15.63 -1.04
C VAL A 173 -0.84 -16.58 -0.51
N ALA A 174 0.41 -16.13 -0.43
CA ALA A 174 1.50 -16.90 0.13
C ALA A 174 1.19 -17.33 1.59
N PRO A 175 1.62 -18.55 2.00
CA PRO A 175 1.40 -19.04 3.36
C PRO A 175 2.14 -18.17 4.40
N PRO A 176 1.76 -18.19 5.69
CA PRO A 176 2.46 -17.41 6.72
C PRO A 176 3.95 -17.76 6.85
N THR A 177 4.36 -18.93 6.36
CA THR A 177 5.74 -19.43 6.37
C THR A 177 6.57 -19.01 5.15
N TRP A 178 6.01 -18.18 4.25
CA TRP A 178 6.63 -17.84 2.95
C TRP A 178 8.02 -17.21 3.06
N ASN A 179 8.33 -16.60 4.21
CA ASN A 179 9.61 -15.98 4.52
C ASN A 179 10.12 -16.43 5.92
N GLY A 180 10.16 -17.74 6.15
CA GLY A 180 10.74 -18.33 7.37
C GLY A 180 9.91 -18.08 8.63
N ASP A 181 8.58 -18.23 8.51
CA ASP A 181 7.57 -18.07 9.57
C ASP A 181 7.19 -16.63 9.96
N ALA A 182 7.65 -15.63 9.19
CA ALA A 182 7.22 -14.24 9.36
C ALA A 182 7.08 -13.53 8.02
N ASP A 183 6.19 -12.52 7.96
CA ASP A 183 6.16 -11.60 6.83
C ASP A 183 7.40 -10.72 6.82
N ALA A 184 7.98 -10.54 5.64
CA ALA A 184 9.07 -9.58 5.46
C ALA A 184 8.60 -8.15 5.78
N VAL A 185 9.50 -7.38 6.39
CA VAL A 185 9.30 -5.98 6.76
C VAL A 185 10.35 -5.17 6.02
N VAL A 186 9.94 -4.46 4.99
CA VAL A 186 10.83 -3.73 4.07
C VAL A 186 10.18 -2.44 3.58
N PRO A 187 10.95 -1.45 3.11
CA PRO A 187 10.36 -0.25 2.53
C PRO A 187 9.65 -0.55 1.21
N PHE A 188 8.74 0.35 0.82
CA PHE A 188 8.07 0.26 -0.47
C PHE A 188 9.08 0.39 -1.60
N CYS A 189 9.93 1.42 -1.49
CA CYS A 189 11.03 1.78 -2.38
C CYS A 189 11.84 2.94 -1.74
N SER A 190 12.75 3.59 -2.48
CA SER A 190 13.35 4.86 -2.08
C SER A 190 12.29 5.89 -1.64
N PRO A 191 12.61 6.77 -0.68
CA PRO A 191 11.67 7.76 -0.13
C PRO A 191 11.03 8.66 -1.18
N THR A 192 11.71 8.92 -2.31
CA THR A 192 11.20 9.78 -3.38
C THR A 192 11.21 9.05 -4.71
N LEU A 193 10.03 8.96 -5.32
CA LEU A 193 9.81 8.29 -6.59
C LEU A 193 9.43 9.30 -7.67
N THR A 194 9.70 8.95 -8.92
CA THR A 194 8.91 9.49 -10.03
C THR A 194 7.49 8.94 -10.00
N SER A 195 6.60 9.57 -10.78
CA SER A 195 5.23 9.09 -10.90
C SER A 195 5.23 7.70 -11.54
N LEU A 196 4.79 6.70 -10.79
CA LEU A 196 4.59 5.35 -11.27
C LEU A 196 3.23 5.26 -11.96
N VAL A 197 3.17 4.56 -13.10
CA VAL A 197 1.90 4.23 -13.75
C VAL A 197 1.28 3.02 -13.05
N THR A 198 0.81 3.24 -11.82
CA THR A 198 0.12 2.22 -11.01
C THR A 198 -1.37 2.51 -10.91
N SER A 199 -2.14 1.49 -10.53
CA SER A 199 -3.57 1.61 -10.29
C SER A 199 -3.94 0.95 -8.96
N VAL A 200 -5.02 1.41 -8.34
CA VAL A 200 -5.56 0.80 -7.11
C VAL A 200 -6.41 -0.45 -7.38
N LEU A 201 -6.83 -0.65 -8.65
CA LEU A 201 -7.88 -1.60 -8.99
C LEU A 201 -7.46 -3.07 -8.81
N THR A 202 -8.45 -3.94 -8.65
CA THR A 202 -8.27 -5.39 -8.73
C THR A 202 -7.74 -5.82 -10.10
N GLY A 203 -6.84 -6.79 -10.14
CA GLY A 203 -6.15 -7.27 -11.34
C GLY A 203 -4.96 -6.41 -11.76
N LYS A 204 -4.51 -5.49 -10.90
CA LYS A 204 -3.40 -4.56 -11.19
C LYS A 204 -2.14 -4.84 -10.41
N GLY A 205 -2.18 -5.71 -9.39
CA GLY A 205 -1.01 -5.96 -8.55
C GLY A 205 0.22 -6.40 -9.34
N ALA A 206 0.06 -7.30 -10.30
CA ALA A 206 1.16 -7.77 -11.14
C ALA A 206 1.79 -6.65 -12.00
N THR A 207 0.97 -5.89 -12.73
CA THR A 207 1.45 -4.77 -13.56
C THR A 207 2.08 -3.66 -12.71
N ASN A 208 1.45 -3.34 -11.57
CA ASN A 208 2.00 -2.37 -10.63
C ASN A 208 3.36 -2.83 -10.08
N THR A 209 3.45 -4.08 -9.64
CA THR A 209 4.69 -4.69 -9.11
C THR A 209 5.81 -4.58 -10.13
N SER A 210 5.53 -4.86 -11.41
CA SER A 210 6.51 -4.67 -12.48
C SER A 210 6.94 -3.21 -12.61
N ALA A 211 6.02 -2.24 -12.54
CA ALA A 211 6.37 -0.83 -12.62
C ALA A 211 7.25 -0.38 -11.45
N VAL A 212 6.93 -0.84 -10.23
CA VAL A 212 7.75 -0.58 -9.04
C VAL A 212 9.14 -1.18 -9.20
N ILE A 213 9.25 -2.44 -9.62
CA ILE A 213 10.57 -3.10 -9.83
C ILE A 213 11.40 -2.39 -10.89
N THR A 214 10.81 -1.94 -12.00
CA THR A 214 11.55 -1.22 -13.05
C THR A 214 12.19 0.07 -12.52
N GLN A 215 11.50 0.79 -11.64
CA GLN A 215 12.01 2.05 -11.11
C GLN A 215 12.94 1.84 -9.90
N CYS A 216 12.60 0.89 -9.03
CA CYS A 216 13.23 0.70 -7.73
C CYS A 216 14.33 -0.37 -7.73
N GLY A 217 14.30 -1.29 -8.69
CA GLY A 217 15.23 -2.41 -8.78
C GLY A 217 16.64 -2.02 -9.24
N THR A 218 16.85 -0.79 -9.71
CA THR A 218 18.17 -0.29 -10.12
C THR A 218 18.97 0.36 -8.99
N GLU A 219 18.37 0.57 -7.80
CA GLU A 219 19.02 1.30 -6.70
C GLU A 219 20.05 0.46 -5.90
N GLY A 220 20.52 -0.68 -6.42
CA GLY A 220 21.44 -1.58 -5.69
C GLY A 220 20.83 -2.20 -4.43
N ALA A 221 19.50 -2.09 -4.28
CA ALA A 221 18.72 -2.42 -3.10
C ALA A 221 17.85 -3.67 -3.31
N ASP A 222 18.40 -4.70 -3.97
CA ASP A 222 17.67 -5.89 -4.44
C ASP A 222 16.89 -6.64 -3.34
N SER A 223 17.23 -6.41 -2.07
CA SER A 223 16.60 -7.05 -0.91
C SER A 223 15.69 -6.16 -0.07
N PHE A 224 15.50 -4.88 -0.42
CA PHE A 224 14.75 -3.92 0.41
C PHE A 224 13.50 -3.34 -0.26
N VAL A 225 13.17 -3.76 -1.49
CA VAL A 225 11.98 -3.23 -2.18
C VAL A 225 10.81 -4.21 -2.04
N ALA A 226 9.70 -3.77 -1.44
CA ALA A 226 8.52 -4.59 -1.20
C ALA A 226 8.03 -5.39 -2.42
N ALA A 227 7.95 -4.73 -3.58
CA ALA A 227 7.58 -5.37 -4.85
C ALA A 227 8.57 -6.45 -5.28
N LYS A 228 9.87 -6.20 -5.12
CA LYS A 228 10.94 -7.15 -5.47
C LYS A 228 10.90 -8.37 -4.55
N VAL A 229 10.81 -8.14 -3.24
CA VAL A 229 10.67 -9.20 -2.23
C VAL A 229 9.46 -10.10 -2.56
N ALA A 230 8.30 -9.50 -2.84
CA ALA A 230 7.12 -10.27 -3.21
C ALA A 230 7.31 -11.07 -4.51
N SER A 231 7.88 -10.45 -5.55
CA SER A 231 8.13 -11.10 -6.85
C SER A 231 9.22 -12.17 -6.83
N ASN A 232 10.12 -12.13 -5.85
CA ASN A 232 11.19 -13.10 -5.68
C ASN A 232 10.74 -14.36 -4.95
N TYR A 233 9.55 -14.37 -4.35
CA TYR A 233 9.00 -15.57 -3.75
C TYR A 233 8.82 -16.69 -4.80
N ARG A 234 9.14 -17.93 -4.41
CA ARG A 234 9.13 -19.12 -5.29
C ARG A 234 8.25 -20.26 -4.75
N GLY A 235 7.21 -19.92 -3.97
CA GLY A 235 6.24 -20.89 -3.47
C GLY A 235 5.67 -21.76 -4.59
N GLY A 236 5.63 -23.08 -4.39
CA GLY A 236 5.14 -24.04 -5.39
C GLY A 236 5.93 -24.07 -6.70
N GLY A 237 7.19 -23.57 -6.70
CA GLY A 237 8.01 -23.45 -7.91
C GLY A 237 7.51 -22.38 -8.90
N LYS A 238 6.65 -21.47 -8.47
CA LYS A 238 6.05 -20.42 -9.31
C LYS A 238 6.89 -19.13 -9.29
N SER A 239 6.85 -18.37 -10.37
CA SER A 239 7.66 -17.14 -10.55
C SER A 239 6.84 -15.87 -10.80
N ASP A 240 5.52 -16.01 -10.81
CA ASP A 240 4.49 -15.00 -11.11
C ASP A 240 3.81 -14.48 -9.83
N TRP A 241 4.53 -14.53 -8.71
CA TRP A 241 4.14 -13.87 -7.46
C TRP A 241 4.33 -12.35 -7.57
N PHE A 242 3.51 -11.58 -6.88
CA PHE A 242 3.56 -10.12 -6.91
C PHE A 242 3.01 -9.48 -5.63
N LEU A 243 3.27 -8.18 -5.46
CA LEU A 243 2.72 -7.38 -4.37
C LEU A 243 1.28 -6.93 -4.74
N PRO A 244 0.26 -7.21 -3.90
CA PRO A 244 -1.14 -6.93 -4.23
C PRO A 244 -1.39 -5.46 -4.49
N SER A 245 -2.29 -5.12 -5.42
CA SER A 245 -2.84 -3.76 -5.50
C SER A 245 -3.67 -3.43 -4.27
N LYS A 246 -3.99 -2.15 -4.08
CA LYS A 246 -4.80 -1.69 -2.94
C LYS A 246 -6.13 -2.45 -2.82
N GLU A 247 -6.84 -2.66 -3.92
CA GLU A 247 -8.12 -3.39 -3.88
C GLU A 247 -7.92 -4.91 -3.72
N GLU A 248 -6.85 -5.50 -4.25
CA GLU A 248 -6.53 -6.92 -3.99
C GLU A 248 -6.20 -7.15 -2.52
N LEU A 249 -5.52 -6.19 -1.87
CA LEU A 249 -5.25 -6.22 -0.44
C LEU A 249 -6.56 -6.11 0.39
N SER A 250 -7.55 -5.38 -0.11
CA SER A 250 -8.90 -5.35 0.49
C SER A 250 -9.62 -6.70 0.36
N LEU A 251 -9.52 -7.37 -0.79
CA LEU A 251 -10.07 -8.71 -0.97
C LEU A 251 -9.39 -9.71 -0.01
N LEU A 252 -8.08 -9.54 0.21
CA LEU A 252 -7.32 -10.34 1.15
C LEU A 252 -7.79 -10.11 2.60
N PHE A 253 -7.99 -8.85 2.99
CA PHE A 253 -8.53 -8.49 4.32
C PHE A 253 -9.89 -9.15 4.61
N ASP A 254 -10.78 -9.23 3.62
CA ASP A 254 -12.09 -9.86 3.78
C ASP A 254 -11.98 -11.37 4.05
N LYS A 255 -10.87 -12.00 3.67
CA LYS A 255 -10.57 -13.44 3.84
C LYS A 255 -9.46 -13.72 4.83
N ARG A 256 -9.06 -12.71 5.61
CA ARG A 256 -7.90 -12.73 6.49
C ARG A 256 -7.85 -13.89 7.49
N ASN A 257 -8.99 -14.37 7.94
CA ASN A 257 -9.07 -15.49 8.89
C ASN A 257 -8.67 -16.84 8.27
N MET A 258 -8.62 -16.95 6.94
CA MET A 258 -8.30 -18.19 6.22
C MET A 258 -6.82 -18.31 5.84
N MET A 259 -6.07 -17.22 5.89
CA MET A 259 -4.67 -17.13 5.44
C MET A 259 -3.65 -17.36 6.57
N GLY A 260 -4.11 -17.86 7.71
CA GLY A 260 -3.28 -18.13 8.88
C GLY A 260 -2.85 -16.86 9.60
N GLN A 261 -1.63 -16.88 10.16
CA GLN A 261 -1.08 -15.77 10.93
C GLN A 261 -0.95 -14.51 10.09
N ILE A 262 -1.34 -13.37 10.67
CA ILE A 262 -1.17 -12.03 10.14
C ILE A 262 -0.35 -11.26 11.16
N ALA A 263 0.80 -10.74 10.71
CA ALA A 263 1.62 -9.87 11.53
C ALA A 263 0.84 -8.61 11.96
N ALA A 264 1.09 -8.18 13.20
CA ALA A 264 0.45 -7.03 13.82
C ALA A 264 1.46 -5.88 14.03
N GLY A 265 0.97 -4.68 14.32
CA GLY A 265 1.81 -3.53 14.69
C GLY A 265 2.24 -2.61 13.53
N ALA A 266 1.99 -2.99 12.28
CA ALA A 266 2.17 -2.14 11.10
C ALA A 266 1.24 -2.60 9.96
N PRO A 267 0.91 -1.70 8.99
CA PRO A 267 0.15 -2.10 7.82
C PRO A 267 1.00 -2.92 6.82
N TYR A 268 0.33 -3.54 5.85
CA TYR A 268 0.92 -4.26 4.72
C TYR A 268 0.98 -3.35 3.50
N TRP A 269 2.09 -3.37 2.79
CA TRP A 269 2.23 -2.66 1.52
C TRP A 269 1.25 -3.20 0.47
N SER A 270 0.65 -2.29 -0.29
CA SER A 270 0.12 -2.59 -1.62
C SER A 270 1.09 -2.07 -2.68
N SER A 271 0.98 -2.53 -3.92
CA SER A 271 1.75 -2.03 -5.07
C SER A 271 1.21 -0.73 -5.68
N SER A 272 0.20 -0.12 -5.07
CA SER A 272 -0.45 1.09 -5.58
C SER A 272 0.18 2.36 -4.99
N GLN A 273 0.75 3.21 -5.84
CA GLN A 273 1.29 4.51 -5.43
C GLN A 273 0.14 5.50 -5.11
N ASP A 274 0.31 6.33 -4.07
CA ASP A 274 -0.60 7.43 -3.75
C ASP A 274 -0.04 8.79 -4.20
N SER A 275 1.27 8.98 -4.00
CA SER A 275 2.01 10.17 -4.42
C SER A 275 3.48 9.84 -4.66
N LEU A 276 4.28 10.85 -5.04
CA LEU A 276 5.71 10.68 -5.27
C LEU A 276 6.49 10.23 -4.02
N VAL A 277 5.95 10.47 -2.82
CA VAL A 277 6.60 10.15 -1.54
C VAL A 277 5.84 9.13 -0.71
N ASN A 278 4.61 8.78 -1.09
CA ASN A 278 3.76 7.85 -0.34
C ASN A 278 3.12 6.77 -1.23
N SER A 279 2.89 5.61 -0.65
CA SER A 279 2.17 4.49 -1.26
C SER A 279 1.09 3.95 -0.33
N TRP A 280 0.12 3.24 -0.92
CA TRP A 280 -1.00 2.71 -0.17
C TRP A 280 -0.61 1.46 0.63
N ALA A 281 -1.02 1.43 1.89
CA ALA A 281 -0.90 0.28 2.77
C ALA A 281 -2.23 -0.02 3.46
N MET A 282 -2.39 -1.23 4.00
CA MET A 282 -3.55 -1.63 4.79
C MET A 282 -3.15 -2.46 6.00
N ASP A 283 -3.64 -2.09 7.17
CA ASP A 283 -3.58 -2.95 8.34
C ASP A 283 -4.54 -4.13 8.14
N LEU A 284 -4.01 -5.34 7.99
CA LEU A 284 -4.82 -6.53 7.75
C LEU A 284 -5.53 -7.04 9.01
N GLY A 285 -5.23 -6.53 10.20
CA GLY A 285 -6.00 -6.83 11.42
C GLY A 285 -7.29 -6.01 11.51
N THR A 286 -7.22 -4.74 11.12
CA THR A 286 -8.30 -3.75 11.29
C THR A 286 -9.00 -3.32 9.99
N GLY A 287 -8.36 -3.50 8.84
CA GLY A 287 -8.83 -3.06 7.53
C GLY A 287 -8.59 -1.58 7.25
N VAL A 288 -7.91 -0.88 8.16
CA VAL A 288 -7.60 0.55 7.99
C VAL A 288 -6.58 0.72 6.87
N THR A 289 -6.95 1.48 5.85
CA THR A 289 -6.03 1.88 4.77
C THR A 289 -5.36 3.21 5.09
N SER A 290 -4.07 3.30 4.81
CA SER A 290 -3.28 4.52 4.99
C SER A 290 -2.36 4.80 3.80
N SER A 291 -1.95 6.07 3.68
CA SER A 291 -0.94 6.53 2.73
C SER A 291 0.34 6.72 3.54
N GLU A 292 1.34 5.89 3.28
CA GLU A 292 2.54 5.72 4.09
C GLU A 292 3.77 6.13 3.29
N GLY A 293 4.78 6.71 3.95
CA GLY A 293 6.00 7.14 3.29
C GLY A 293 6.76 5.98 2.64
N ASN A 294 7.24 6.14 1.42
CA ASN A 294 7.81 5.02 0.64
C ASN A 294 9.03 4.36 1.31
N GLY A 295 9.82 5.15 2.06
CA GLY A 295 11.05 4.70 2.70
C GLY A 295 10.91 4.09 4.10
N ILE A 296 9.69 3.83 4.58
CA ILE A 296 9.47 3.22 5.90
C ILE A 296 9.13 1.74 5.77
N ASP A 297 9.55 0.94 6.74
CA ASP A 297 9.31 -0.50 6.66
C ASP A 297 7.87 -0.85 6.98
N ARG A 298 7.27 -1.70 6.14
CA ARG A 298 5.93 -2.28 6.34
C ARG A 298 5.93 -3.74 5.93
N TYR A 299 4.89 -4.46 6.34
CA TYR A 299 4.78 -5.88 6.02
C TYR A 299 4.54 -6.10 4.53
N VAL A 300 5.03 -7.21 4.03
CA VAL A 300 4.82 -7.67 2.66
C VAL A 300 4.20 -9.06 2.73
N ARG A 301 3.19 -9.31 1.89
CA ARG A 301 2.72 -10.68 1.66
C ARG A 301 2.44 -10.88 0.17
N PRO A 302 3.16 -11.79 -0.51
CA PRO A 302 2.96 -12.04 -1.93
C PRO A 302 1.58 -12.64 -2.21
N ILE A 303 1.00 -12.26 -3.35
CA ILE A 303 -0.14 -12.94 -3.95
C ILE A 303 0.19 -13.36 -5.39
N ARG A 304 -0.60 -14.27 -5.95
CA ARG A 304 -0.43 -14.77 -7.31
C ARG A 304 -1.78 -14.95 -8.00
N ALA A 305 -1.85 -14.60 -9.27
CA ALA A 305 -3.02 -14.75 -10.12
C ALA A 305 -2.83 -15.92 -11.08
N PHE A 306 -3.86 -16.75 -11.27
CA PHE A 306 -3.78 -17.94 -12.12
C PHE A 306 -5.15 -18.46 -12.56
N GLY A 307 -5.14 -19.47 -13.44
CA GLY A 307 -6.34 -20.16 -13.94
C GLY A 307 -6.94 -19.48 -15.14
#